data_AF-A0A7V4LPA2-F1
#
_entry.id   AF-A0A7V4LPA2-F1
#
_cell.length_a   1.000
_cell.length_b   1.000
_cell.length_c   1.000
_cell.angle_alpha   90.00
_cell.angle_beta   90.00
_cell.angle_gamma   90.00
#
_symmetry.space_group_name_H-M   'P 1'
#
loop_
_entity.id
_entity.type
_entity.pdbx_description
1 polymer ?
#
loop_
_entity_poly.entity_id
_entity_poly.type
_entity_poly.pdbx_seq_one_letter_code
_entity_poly.pdbx_strand_id
1 'polypeptide(L)'
;MKKIFLTLLIVLLSASYAISQNREIKIIPEPVDIKPGKGSFTLNSGTVVVTEGKDTRLADIRQWFVQRLSVSTGLKLKSPVKAEKNALV
;
A
#
# COMPACT_ATOMS: atom_id res chain seq x y z
N MET A 1 -17.49 35.82 13.08
CA MET A 1 -16.44 35.42 12.11
C MET A 1 -15.64 34.18 12.54
N LYS A 2 -15.08 34.10 13.76
CA LYS A 2 -14.32 32.91 14.24
C LYS A 2 -15.12 31.59 14.20
N LYS A 3 -16.42 31.61 14.52
CA LYS A 3 -17.28 30.42 14.52
C LYS A 3 -17.50 29.83 13.13
N ILE A 4 -17.65 30.68 12.11
CA ILE A 4 -17.84 30.27 10.71
C ILE A 4 -16.57 29.59 10.18
N PHE A 5 -15.40 30.13 10.54
CA PHE A 5 -14.11 29.56 10.17
C PHE A 5 -13.91 28.17 10.79
N LEU A 6 -14.32 27.99 12.05
CA LEU A 6 -14.25 26.70 12.73
C LEU A 6 -15.19 25.67 12.09
N THR A 7 -16.42 26.07 11.75
CA THR A 7 -17.36 25.18 11.06
C THR A 7 -16.84 24.75 9.69
N LEU A 8 -16.26 25.68 8.92
CA LEU A 8 -15.67 25.38 7.62
C LEU A 8 -14.49 24.40 7.74
N LEU A 9 -13.64 24.56 8.76
CA LEU A 9 -12.52 23.66 9.01
C LEU A 9 -12.97 22.23 9.33
N ILE A 10 -14.03 22.07 10.12
CA ILE A 10 -14.58 20.75 10.47
C ILE A 10 -15.18 20.04 9.25
N VAL A 11 -15.85 20.78 8.37
CA VAL A 11 -16.40 20.25 7.10
C VAL A 11 -15.29 19.80 6.15
N LEU A 12 -14.20 20.57 6.05
CA LEU A 12 -13.05 20.21 5.23
C LEU A 12 -12.32 18.96 5.75
N LEU A 13 -12.18 18.80 7.08
CA LEU A 13 -11.56 17.61 7.68
C LEU A 13 -12.39 16.33 7.50
N SER A 14 -13.72 16.44 7.41
CA SER A 14 -14.61 15.28 7.23
C SER A 14 -14.64 14.80 5.78
N ALA A 15 -14.43 15.70 4.80
CA ALA A 15 -14.36 15.33 3.38
C ALA A 15 -13.15 14.43 3.02
N SER A 16 -12.04 14.52 3.76
CA SER A 16 -10.85 13.68 3.51
C SER A 16 -11.05 12.19 3.82
N TYR A 17 -12.04 11.82 4.64
CA TYR A 17 -12.28 10.41 5.00
C TYR A 17 -13.10 9.64 3.94
N ALA A 18 -13.86 10.33 3.09
CA ALA A 18 -14.74 9.68 2.12
C ALA A 18 -14.02 9.15 0.87
N ILE A 19 -12.83 9.67 0.55
CA ILE A 19 -12.11 9.35 -0.70
C ILE A 19 -11.50 7.94 -0.69
N SER A 20 -11.47 7.26 0.46
CA SER A 20 -10.87 5.92 0.58
C SER A 20 -11.82 4.76 0.25
N GLN A 21 -13.13 4.98 0.04
CA GLN A 21 -14.12 3.89 0.09
C GLN A 21 -14.55 3.29 -1.26
N ASN A 22 -14.12 3.82 -2.40
CA ASN A 22 -14.49 3.25 -3.70
C ASN A 22 -13.25 3.03 -4.59
N ARG A 23 -12.51 1.95 -4.32
CA ARG A 23 -11.43 1.47 -5.18
C ARG A 23 -11.89 0.23 -5.92
N GLU A 24 -12.67 0.43 -6.97
CA GLU A 24 -12.91 -0.64 -7.94
C GLU A 24 -11.58 -0.97 -8.64
N ILE A 25 -11.07 -2.18 -8.44
CA ILE A 25 -9.79 -2.63 -9.02
C ILE A 25 -10.05 -3.02 -10.48
N LYS A 26 -9.46 -2.29 -11.43
CA LYS A 26 -9.52 -2.61 -12.86
C LYS A 26 -8.26 -3.35 -13.27
N ILE A 27 -8.39 -4.65 -13.55
CA ILE A 27 -7.29 -5.52 -13.98
C ILE A 27 -7.42 -5.77 -15.48
N ILE A 28 -6.36 -5.51 -16.24
CA ILE A 28 -6.31 -5.72 -17.69
C ILE A 28 -5.02 -6.50 -18.02
N PRO A 29 -5.11 -7.63 -18.76
CA PRO A 29 -6.33 -8.31 -19.20
C PRO A 29 -7.15 -8.87 -18.03
N GLU A 30 -8.41 -9.22 -18.31
CA GLU A 30 -9.29 -9.80 -17.30
C GLU A 30 -8.75 -11.16 -16.83
N PRO A 31 -8.61 -11.39 -15.51
CA PRO A 31 -8.19 -12.68 -14.99
C PRO A 31 -9.31 -13.71 -15.12
N VAL A 32 -8.93 -14.99 -15.08
CA VAL A 32 -9.90 -16.10 -15.17
C VAL A 32 -10.90 -16.12 -13.99
N ASP A 33 -10.48 -15.67 -12.81
CA ASP A 33 -11.31 -15.64 -11.59
C ASP A 33 -10.87 -14.50 -10.65
N ILE A 34 -11.82 -13.86 -9.96
CA ILE A 34 -11.60 -12.86 -8.91
C ILE A 34 -12.50 -13.17 -7.73
N LYS A 35 -11.89 -13.34 -6.54
CA LYS A 35 -12.60 -13.57 -5.27
C LYS A 35 -12.28 -12.47 -4.26
N PRO A 36 -13.16 -11.47 -4.08
CA PRO A 36 -12.97 -10.43 -3.06
C PRO A 36 -13.01 -11.02 -1.64
N GLY A 37 -11.98 -10.73 -0.84
CA GLY A 37 -11.94 -11.05 0.58
C GLY A 37 -12.59 -9.97 1.45
N LYS A 38 -12.86 -10.29 2.72
CA LYS A 38 -13.25 -9.29 3.72
C LYS A 38 -12.00 -8.56 4.25
N GLY A 39 -12.13 -7.26 4.49
CA GLY A 39 -11.04 -6.42 5.00
C GLY A 39 -10.30 -5.64 3.90
N SER A 40 -9.24 -4.93 4.28
CA SER A 40 -8.40 -4.18 3.33
C SER A 40 -6.94 -4.20 3.75
N PHE A 41 -6.05 -4.15 2.77
CA PHE A 41 -4.61 -4.01 2.99
C PHE A 41 -4.21 -2.54 2.81
N THR A 42 -3.47 -2.00 3.79
CA THR A 42 -2.92 -0.63 3.72
C THR A 42 -1.41 -0.68 3.57
N LEU A 43 -0.90 -0.21 2.45
CA LEU A 43 0.53 -0.05 2.21
C LEU A 43 1.06 1.17 2.98
N ASN A 44 2.12 0.98 3.77
CA ASN A 44 2.78 2.06 4.50
C ASN A 44 4.32 1.88 4.51
N SER A 45 5.05 2.83 5.08
CA SER A 45 6.52 2.81 5.13
C SER A 45 7.12 1.67 5.96
N GLY A 46 6.32 1.06 6.84
CA GLY A 46 6.69 -0.13 7.61
C GLY A 46 6.51 -1.43 6.84
N THR A 47 5.80 -1.44 5.71
CA THR A 47 5.59 -2.65 4.91
C THR A 47 6.91 -3.18 4.36
N VAL A 48 7.12 -4.50 4.51
CA VAL A 48 8.30 -5.23 4.03
C VAL A 48 7.89 -6.10 2.84
N VAL A 49 8.67 -6.05 1.77
CA VAL A 49 8.48 -6.93 0.61
C VAL A 49 9.37 -8.16 0.78
N VAL A 50 8.77 -9.33 0.91
CA VAL A 50 9.49 -10.60 1.11
C VAL A 50 9.55 -11.42 -0.18
N THR A 51 10.57 -12.27 -0.28
CA THR A 51 10.75 -13.24 -1.36
C THR A 51 11.18 -14.55 -0.75
N GLU A 52 10.50 -15.64 -1.07
CA GLU A 52 10.78 -16.98 -0.57
C GLU A 52 11.22 -17.89 -1.72
N GLY A 53 12.16 -18.80 -1.44
CA GLY A 53 12.68 -19.76 -2.41
C GLY A 53 14.13 -19.52 -2.81
N LYS A 54 14.66 -20.43 -3.63
CA LYS A 54 16.08 -20.45 -4.05
C LYS A 54 16.33 -19.79 -5.41
N ASP A 55 15.27 -19.29 -6.07
CA ASP A 55 15.41 -18.65 -7.38
C ASP A 55 16.06 -17.27 -7.20
N THR A 56 17.27 -17.14 -7.75
CA THR A 56 18.09 -15.93 -7.66
C THR A 56 17.42 -14.73 -8.33
N ARG A 57 16.53 -14.95 -9.30
CA ARG A 57 15.80 -13.89 -10.01
C ARG A 57 14.79 -13.16 -9.12
N LEU A 58 14.37 -13.77 -8.01
CA LEU A 58 13.42 -13.15 -7.08
C LEU A 58 13.98 -11.87 -6.46
N ALA A 59 15.31 -11.79 -6.27
CA ALA A 59 15.95 -10.58 -5.75
C ALA A 59 15.74 -9.37 -6.69
N ASP A 60 15.88 -9.59 -8.00
CA ASP A 60 15.71 -8.55 -9.01
C ASP A 60 14.24 -8.13 -9.14
N ILE A 61 13.33 -9.11 -9.12
CA ILE A 61 11.87 -8.85 -9.15
C ILE A 61 11.46 -8.04 -7.92
N ARG A 62 11.96 -8.39 -6.73
CA ARG A 62 11.70 -7.64 -5.50
C ARG A 62 12.17 -6.20 -5.62
N GLN A 63 13.40 -6.00 -6.11
CA GLN A 63 13.97 -4.68 -6.26
C GLN A 63 13.15 -3.82 -7.25
N TRP A 64 12.80 -4.40 -8.39
CA TRP A 64 11.94 -3.76 -9.38
C TRP A 64 10.57 -3.38 -8.79
N PHE A 65 9.96 -4.27 -8.02
CA PHE A 65 8.66 -4.02 -7.39
C PHE A 65 8.72 -2.91 -6.35
N VAL A 66 9.76 -2.90 -5.50
CA VAL A 66 10.00 -1.81 -4.52
C VAL A 66 10.18 -0.47 -5.23
N GLN A 67 10.95 -0.43 -6.32
CA GLN A 67 11.12 0.78 -7.12
C GLN A 67 9.79 1.24 -7.70
N ARG A 68 9.00 0.34 -8.27
CA ARG A 68 7.69 0.67 -8.85
C ARG A 68 6.73 1.26 -7.80
N LEU A 69 6.69 0.67 -6.61
CA LEU A 69 5.89 1.18 -5.50
C LEU A 69 6.38 2.55 -5.01
N SER A 70 7.71 2.77 -4.97
CA SER A 70 8.26 4.07 -4.56
C SER A 70 7.86 5.20 -5.52
N VAL A 71 7.80 4.92 -6.83
CA VAL A 71 7.40 5.91 -7.84
C VAL A 71 5.92 6.26 -7.72
N SER A 72 5.05 5.29 -7.46
CA SER A 72 3.60 5.52 -7.38
C SER A 72 3.12 6.07 -6.03
N THR A 73 3.86 5.82 -4.95
CA THR A 73 3.41 6.17 -3.58
C THR A 73 4.31 7.16 -2.85
N GLY A 74 5.55 7.39 -3.33
CA GLY A 74 6.57 8.15 -2.61
C GLY A 74 7.14 7.44 -1.37
N LEU A 75 6.68 6.22 -1.05
CA LEU A 75 7.12 5.48 0.12
C LEU A 75 8.52 4.86 -0.10
N LYS A 76 9.36 4.94 0.93
CA LYS A 76 10.63 4.21 1.01
C LYS A 76 10.42 2.90 1.76
N LEU A 77 10.13 1.83 1.02
CA LEU A 77 9.87 0.50 1.59
C LEU A 77 11.18 -0.21 1.97
N LYS A 78 11.13 -1.03 3.02
CA LYS A 78 12.30 -1.75 3.54
C LYS A 78 12.54 -3.04 2.74
N SER A 79 13.80 -3.31 2.38
CA SER A 79 14.23 -4.57 1.77
C SER A 79 14.68 -5.57 2.86
N PRO A 80 14.31 -6.86 2.77
CA PRO A 80 14.42 -7.82 3.86
C PRO A 80 15.84 -8.33 4.13
N VAL A 81 16.88 -7.87 3.42
CA VAL A 81 18.29 -8.12 3.82
C VAL A 81 18.54 -7.67 5.28
N LYS A 82 17.67 -6.79 5.82
CA LYS A 82 17.69 -6.35 7.23
C LYS A 82 16.53 -6.88 8.10
N ALA A 83 15.60 -7.67 7.56
CA ALA A 83 14.38 -8.12 8.25
C ALA A 83 14.43 -9.59 8.73
N GLU A 84 15.47 -10.33 8.37
CA GLU A 84 15.64 -11.75 8.68
C GLU A 84 15.75 -12.05 10.20
N LYS A 85 15.89 -11.03 11.06
CA LYS A 85 16.04 -11.23 12.52
C LYS A 85 14.75 -11.26 13.33
N ASN A 86 13.60 -10.80 12.80
CA ASN A 86 12.41 -10.56 13.65
C ASN A 86 11.10 -11.18 13.14
N ALA A 87 11.12 -12.02 12.09
CA ALA A 87 9.90 -12.54 11.47
C ALA A 87 9.55 -14.00 11.84
N LEU A 88 10.16 -14.55 12.90
CA LEU A 88 9.79 -15.85 13.46
C LEU A 88 9.51 -15.71 14.96
N VAL A 89 8.26 -15.40 15.29
CA VAL A 89 7.58 -15.78 16.55
C VAL A 89 6.16 -16.17 16.20
#